data_AF-A0A7Y2UM33-F1
#
_entry.id   AF-A0A7Y2UM33-F1
#
_cell.length_a   1.000
_cell.length_b   1.000
_cell.length_c   1.000
_cell.angle_alpha   90.00
_cell.angle_beta   90.00
_cell.angle_gamma   90.00
#
_symmetry.space_group_name_H-M   'P 1'
#
loop_
_entity.id
_entity.type
_entity.pdbx_description
1 polymer ?
#
loop_
_entity_poly.entity_id
_entity_poly.type
_entity_poly.pdbx_seq_one_letter_code
_entity_poly.pdbx_strand_id
1 'polypeptide(L)'
;MIQFIDFLKERGREVRYIIYGTMAAIVIWSMTVDTSHAHTWVEKYIPGFWAIFGLASCTVLIFFARWFGSAGIEREEDYYDE
;
A
#
# COMPACT_ATOMS: atom_id res chain seq x y z
N MET A 1 -0.57 -2.55 -25.04
CA MET A 1 -0.26 -3.14 -23.72
C MET A 1 1.22 -3.03 -23.38
N ILE A 2 2.13 -3.55 -24.21
CA ILE A 2 3.59 -3.50 -23.98
C ILE A 2 4.11 -2.05 -23.88
N GLN A 3 3.69 -1.19 -24.80
CA GLN A 3 4.06 0.24 -24.84
C GLN A 3 3.71 1.03 -23.56
N PHE A 4 2.63 0.65 -22.86
CA PHE A 4 2.23 1.31 -21.61
C PHE A 4 3.10 0.87 -20.44
N ILE A 5 3.47 -0.42 -20.40
CA ILE A 5 4.38 -0.96 -19.39
C ILE A 5 5.77 -0.33 -19.56
N ASP A 6 6.26 -0.22 -20.80
CA ASP A 6 7.55 0.42 -21.08
C ASP A 6 7.55 1.89 -20.67
N PHE A 7 6.47 2.62 -20.98
CA PHE A 7 6.29 4.01 -20.55
C PHE A 7 6.38 4.17 -19.02
N LEU A 8 5.75 3.28 -18.26
CA LEU A 8 5.79 3.28 -16.79
C LEU A 8 7.17 2.90 -16.25
N LYS A 9 7.84 1.91 -16.87
CA LYS A 9 9.20 1.48 -16.47
C LYS A 9 10.22 2.59 -16.71
N GLU A 10 10.16 3.27 -17.85
CA GLU A 10 11.08 4.35 -18.22
C GLU A 10 10.90 5.59 -17.32
N ARG A 11 9.69 5.81 -16.79
CA ARG A 11 9.37 6.89 -15.84
C ARG A 11 9.22 6.40 -14.40
N GLY A 12 9.81 5.26 -14.04
CA GLY A 12 9.57 4.61 -12.75
C GLY A 12 9.81 5.50 -11.53
N ARG A 13 10.76 6.45 -11.61
CA ARG A 13 11.01 7.43 -10.55
C ARG A 13 9.82 8.39 -10.37
N GLU A 14 9.31 8.95 -11.46
CA GLU A 14 8.19 9.89 -11.45
C GLU A 14 6.90 9.20 -11.01
N VAL A 15 6.66 7.98 -11.50
CA VAL A 15 5.52 7.15 -11.07
C VAL A 15 5.58 6.89 -9.57
N ARG A 16 6.76 6.57 -9.03
CA ARG A 16 6.96 6.37 -7.59
C ARG A 16 6.67 7.63 -6.78
N TYR A 17 7.14 8.79 -7.23
CA TYR A 17 6.84 10.06 -6.58
C TYR A 17 5.36 10.41 -6.62
N ILE A 18 4.68 10.16 -7.75
CA ILE A 18 3.24 10.38 -7.88
C ILE A 18 2.49 9.49 -6.89
N ILE A 19 2.79 8.19 -6.82
CA ILE A 19 2.14 7.26 -5.91
C ILE A 19 2.34 7.69 -4.44
N TYR A 20 3.58 7.96 -4.03
CA TYR A 20 3.85 8.42 -2.67
C TYR A 20 3.22 9.77 -2.37
N GLY A 21 3.20 10.68 -3.35
CA GLY A 21 2.53 11.98 -3.25
C GLY A 21 1.02 11.83 -3.06
N THR A 22 0.38 10.94 -3.82
CA THR A 22 -1.05 10.62 -3.67
C THR A 22 -1.34 9.99 -2.31
N MET A 23 -0.52 9.05 -1.83
CA MET A 23 -0.67 8.48 -0.48
C MET A 23 -0.55 9.55 0.60
N ALA A 24 0.44 10.44 0.51
CA ALA A 24 0.61 11.54 1.45
C ALA A 24 -0.59 12.51 1.41
N ALA A 25 -1.09 12.84 0.22
CA ALA A 25 -2.27 13.68 0.05
C ALA A 25 -3.52 13.06 0.70
N ILE A 26 -3.71 11.75 0.57
CA ILE A 26 -4.81 11.02 1.23
C ILE A 26 -4.68 11.10 2.76
N VAL A 27 -3.47 10.92 3.30
CA VAL A 27 -3.23 11.02 4.75
C VAL A 27 -3.55 12.44 5.25
N ILE A 28 -3.06 13.46 4.55
CA ILE A 28 -3.31 14.87 4.89
C ILE A 28 -4.82 15.18 4.82
N TRP A 29 -5.50 14.74 3.77
CA TRP A 29 -6.95 14.88 3.64
C TRP A 29 -7.69 14.16 4.77
N SER A 30 -7.23 12.98 5.16
CA SER A 30 -7.84 12.23 6.27
C SER A 30 -7.76 12.95 7.61
N MET A 31 -6.86 13.92 7.78
CA MET A 31 -6.79 14.75 8.98
C MET A 31 -7.89 15.84 9.04
N THR A 32 -8.51 16.16 7.90
CA THR A 32 -9.60 17.16 7.82
C THR A 32 -10.99 16.55 7.95
N VAL A 33 -11.10 15.22 7.88
CA VAL A 33 -12.35 14.50 8.06
C VAL A 33 -12.75 14.54 9.53
N ASP A 34 -13.96 15.05 9.79
CA ASP A 34 -14.51 15.17 11.13
C ASP A 34 -14.77 13.77 11.74
N THR A 35 -14.11 13.48 12.87
CA THR A 35 -14.26 12.24 13.63
C THR A 35 -15.15 12.44 14.87
N SER A 36 -16.16 13.32 14.82
CA SER A 36 -17.01 13.62 15.99
C SER A 36 -17.82 12.44 16.53
N HIS A 37 -17.99 11.37 15.76
CA HIS A 37 -18.62 10.11 16.19
C HIS A 37 -17.62 9.02 16.61
N ALA A 38 -16.36 9.40 16.88
CA ALA A 38 -15.33 8.49 17.38
C ALA A 38 -15.73 7.86 18.72
N HIS A 39 -16.03 6.57 18.70
CA HIS A 39 -16.35 5.80 19.90
C HIS A 39 -15.09 5.33 20.67
N THR A 40 -13.89 5.54 20.13
CA THR A 40 -12.62 5.16 20.77
C THR A 40 -11.69 6.35 21.03
N TRP A 41 -10.93 6.29 22.13
CA TRP A 41 -9.97 7.33 22.53
C TRP A 41 -8.95 7.65 21.42
N VAL A 42 -8.51 6.64 20.67
CA VAL A 42 -7.47 6.77 19.65
C VAL A 42 -7.93 7.62 18.46
N GLU A 43 -9.18 7.45 18.02
CA GLU A 43 -9.79 8.20 16.91
C GLU A 43 -10.01 9.69 17.23
N LYS A 44 -10.10 10.03 18.53
CA LYS A 44 -10.30 11.40 19.01
C LYS A 44 -8.99 12.20 19.10
N TYR A 45 -7.87 11.55 19.40
CA TYR A 45 -6.58 12.22 19.63
C TYR A 45 -5.62 12.12 18.43
N ILE A 46 -5.85 11.20 17.50
CA ILE A 46 -4.98 11.00 16.34
C ILE A 46 -5.72 11.40 15.05
N PRO A 47 -5.55 12.63 14.54
CA PRO A 47 -6.07 13.02 13.24
C PRO A 47 -5.44 12.14 12.15
N GLY A 48 -6.25 11.61 11.23
CA GLY A 48 -5.78 10.72 10.17
C GLY A 48 -5.51 9.26 10.60
N PHE A 49 -5.97 8.84 11.78
CA PHE A 49 -5.78 7.47 12.29
C PHE A 49 -6.13 6.38 11.26
N TRP A 50 -7.30 6.48 10.62
CA TRP A 50 -7.77 5.48 9.67
C TRP A 50 -6.90 5.36 8.42
N ALA A 51 -6.37 6.47 7.90
CA ALA A 51 -5.45 6.45 6.77
C ALA A 51 -4.12 5.80 7.15
N ILE A 52 -3.56 6.14 8.32
CA ILE A 52 -2.32 5.55 8.83
C ILE A 52 -2.52 4.05 9.09
N PHE A 53 -3.63 3.68 9.71
CA PHE A 53 -3.97 2.29 10.01
C PHE A 53 -4.12 1.46 8.73
N GLY A 54 -4.80 1.98 7.72
CA GLY A 54 -4.94 1.33 6.42
C GLY A 54 -3.59 1.12 5.72
N LEU A 55 -2.74 2.14 5.73
CA LEU A 55 -1.38 2.05 5.17
C LEU A 55 -0.50 1.02 5.89
N ALA A 56 -0.52 1.04 7.23
CA ALA A 56 0.22 0.10 8.05
C ALA A 56 -0.28 -1.33 7.84
N SER A 57 -1.60 -1.53 7.85
CA SER A 57 -2.22 -2.84 7.64
C SER A 57 -1.88 -3.41 6.26
N CYS A 58 -1.97 -2.60 5.21
CA CYS A 58 -1.58 -3.02 3.86
C CYS A 58 -0.10 -3.43 3.79
N THR A 59 0.78 -2.64 4.40
CA THR A 59 2.21 -2.96 4.47
C THR A 59 2.46 -4.29 5.18
N VAL A 60 1.82 -4.49 6.34
CA VAL A 60 1.90 -5.74 7.11
C VAL A 60 1.44 -6.93 6.26
N LEU A 61 0.31 -6.81 5.56
CA LEU A 61 -0.20 -7.86 4.68
C LEU A 61 0.78 -8.20 3.55
N ILE A 62 1.40 -7.20 2.93
CA ILE A 62 2.43 -7.42 1.89
C ILE A 62 3.61 -8.19 2.46
N PHE A 63 4.11 -7.83 3.64
CA PHE A 63 5.20 -8.55 4.30
C PHE A 63 4.82 -9.98 4.63
N PHE A 64 3.63 -10.20 5.18
CA PHE A 64 3.12 -11.53 5.47
C PHE A 64 2.96 -12.37 4.20
N ALA A 65 2.42 -11.81 3.12
CA ALA A 65 2.30 -12.50 1.84
C ALA A 65 3.67 -12.88 1.27
N ARG A 66 4.66 -11.98 1.36
CA ARG A 66 6.05 -12.26 0.93
C ARG A 66 6.68 -13.37 1.74
N TRP A 67 6.51 -13.33 3.06
CA TRP A 67 7.02 -14.35 3.97
C TRP A 67 6.38 -15.71 3.68
N PHE A 68 5.05 -15.72 3.50
CA PHE A 68 4.29 -16.93 3.20
C PHE A 68 4.65 -17.54 1.83
N GLY A 69 4.89 -16.72 0.81
CA GLY A 69 5.43 -17.18 -0.47
C GLY A 69 6.81 -17.83 -0.31
N SER A 70 7.73 -17.13 0.37
CA SER A 70 9.09 -17.64 0.64
C SER A 70 9.14 -18.87 1.54
N ALA A 71 8.09 -19.14 2.31
CA ALA A 71 7.96 -20.32 3.17
C ALA A 71 7.66 -21.61 2.39
N GLY A 72 7.65 -21.56 1.05
CA GLY A 72 7.59 -22.75 0.19
C GLY A 72 6.21 -23.10 -0.34
N ILE A 73 5.27 -22.14 -0.37
CA ILE A 73 3.98 -22.29 -1.08
C ILE A 73 4.06 -21.82 -2.53
N GLU A 74 5.11 -21.09 -2.89
CA GLU A 74 5.44 -20.86 -4.30
C GLU A 74 5.83 -22.19 -4.95
N ARG A 75 5.09 -22.57 -6.00
CA ARG A 75 5.40 -23.73 -6.83
C ARG A 75 6.79 -23.53 -7.45
N GLU A 76 7.62 -24.57 -7.43
CA GLU A 76 8.88 -24.59 -8.21
C GLU A 76 8.60 -24.22 -9.67
N GLU A 77 9.44 -23.32 -10.21
CA GLU A 77 9.33 -22.82 -11.59
C GLU A 77 9.54 -23.92 -12.64
N ASP A 78 10.14 -25.06 -12.26
CA ASP A 78 10.37 -26.26 -13.10
C ASP A 78 9.07 -26.93 -13.62
N TYR A 79 7.89 -26.50 -13.18
CA TYR A 79 6.61 -27.07 -13.63
C TYR A 79 6.29 -26.80 -15.13
N TYR A 80 7.03 -25.89 -15.79
CA TYR A 80 6.87 -25.59 -17.22
C TYR A 80 8.06 -26.03 -18.08
N ASP A 81 9.08 -26.63 -17.48
CA ASP A 81 10.25 -27.14 -18.20
C ASP A 81 10.09 -28.60 -18.67
N GLU A 82 8.90 -29.19 -18.50
CA GLU A 82 8.44 -30.44 -19.15
C GLU A 82 7.23 -30.22 -20.08
#